data_AF-A0A923YTE0-F1
#
_entry.id   AF-A0A923YTE0-F1
#
_cell.length_a   1.000
_cell.length_b   1.000
_cell.length_c   1.000
_cell.angle_alpha   90.00
_cell.angle_beta   90.00
_cell.angle_gamma   90.00
#
_symmetry.space_group_name_H-M   'P 1'
#
loop_
_entity.id
_entity.type
_entity.pdbx_description
1 polymer ?
#
loop_
_entity_poly.entity_id
_entity_poly.type
_entity_poly.pdbx_seq_one_letter_code
_entity_poly.pdbx_strand_id
1 'polypeptide(L)'
;MPITTTIADHIAEVVFDVPPVNAFDSETWMSLPAIITEAGRNPDVNCVLIRAEGRGFCGGVDIKEMQAHPDRITLLNRGNYLTFKAIRDAEVPVVSAVHKFVIGGGIGICGASDTIIAADD
;
A
#
# COMPACT_ATOMS: atom_id res chain seq x y z
N MET A 1 1.81 6.26 12.87
CA MET A 1 0.78 5.65 12.01
C MET A 1 1.23 4.22 11.70
N PRO A 2 0.31 3.28 11.48
CA PRO A 2 0.65 1.89 11.19
C PRO A 2 1.19 1.69 9.75
N ILE A 3 1.27 2.78 8.99
CA ILE A 3 2.05 2.88 7.75
C ILE A 3 3.08 3.98 7.96
N THR A 4 4.33 3.69 7.66
CA THR A 4 5.46 4.62 7.82
C THR A 4 6.18 4.81 6.49
N THR A 5 6.90 5.93 6.39
CA THR A 5 7.77 6.23 5.25
C THR A 5 9.12 6.71 5.76
N THR A 6 10.18 6.08 5.29
CA THR A 6 11.57 6.49 5.55
C THR A 6 12.27 6.73 4.22
N ILE A 7 13.22 7.67 4.18
CA ILE A 7 14.01 7.94 2.98
C ILE A 7 15.47 7.73 3.32
N ALA A 8 16.12 6.79 2.62
CA ALA A 8 17.53 6.51 2.72
C ALA A 8 18.05 6.06 1.35
N ASP A 9 19.27 6.45 0.99
CA ASP A 9 19.92 6.08 -0.28
C ASP A 9 19.05 6.34 -1.53
N HIS A 10 18.30 7.45 -1.50
CA HIS A 10 17.32 7.84 -2.54
C HIS A 10 16.15 6.87 -2.74
N ILE A 11 15.85 6.03 -1.76
CA ILE A 11 14.70 5.12 -1.76
C ILE A 11 13.72 5.59 -0.68
N ALA A 12 12.47 5.85 -1.08
CA ALA A 12 11.38 6.03 -0.15
C ALA A 12 10.77 4.66 0.19
N GLU A 13 11.04 4.18 1.40
CA GLU A 13 10.50 2.91 1.89
C GLU A 13 9.17 3.15 2.61
N VAL A 14 8.08 2.70 1.99
CA VAL A 14 6.72 2.69 2.57
C VAL A 14 6.46 1.33 3.18
N VAL A 15 6.26 1.29 4.50
CA VAL A 15 6.13 0.04 5.26
C VAL A 15 4.72 -0.10 5.83
N PHE A 16 4.05 -1.20 5.50
CA PHE A 16 2.78 -1.59 6.11
C PHE A 16 3.01 -2.40 7.39
N ASP A 17 2.52 -1.94 8.53
CA ASP A 17 2.55 -2.66 9.80
C ASP A 17 1.22 -2.47 10.56
N VAL A 18 0.17 -3.11 10.02
CA VAL A 18 -1.20 -3.12 10.54
C VAL A 18 -1.54 -4.55 10.98
N PRO A 19 -1.11 -4.99 12.18
CA PRO A 19 -1.38 -6.34 12.65
C PRO A 19 -2.88 -6.61 12.81
N PRO A 20 -3.33 -7.87 12.67
CA PRO A 20 -2.50 -9.07 12.57
C PRO A 20 -2.09 -9.46 11.15
N VAL A 21 -2.73 -8.91 10.12
CA VAL A 21 -2.63 -9.39 8.74
C VAL A 21 -2.55 -8.28 7.69
N ASN A 22 -2.25 -7.04 8.07
CA ASN A 22 -2.22 -5.91 7.15
C ASN A 22 -3.53 -5.75 6.35
N ALA A 23 -4.66 -5.86 7.06
CA ALA A 23 -5.97 -5.54 6.52
C ALA A 23 -6.27 -4.06 6.79
N PHE A 24 -6.68 -3.33 5.77
CA PHE A 24 -6.84 -1.88 5.83
C PHE A 24 -8.33 -1.51 5.83
N ASP A 25 -8.70 -0.66 6.78
CA ASP A 25 -10.00 -0.01 6.84
C ASP A 25 -10.09 1.15 5.82
N SER A 26 -11.27 1.74 5.72
CA SER A 26 -11.55 2.82 4.78
C SER A 26 -10.68 4.06 5.01
N GLU A 27 -10.32 4.38 6.26
CA GLU A 27 -9.44 5.49 6.58
C GLU A 27 -8.00 5.22 6.13
N THR A 28 -7.48 4.03 6.42
CA THR A 28 -6.15 3.60 6.01
C THR A 28 -6.02 3.61 4.49
N TRP A 29 -7.00 3.03 3.78
CA TRP A 29 -7.04 3.08 2.31
C TRP A 29 -7.08 4.50 1.76
N MET A 30 -7.75 5.44 2.44
CA MET A 30 -7.81 6.83 2.01
C MET A 30 -6.53 7.63 2.32
N SER A 31 -5.68 7.15 3.23
CA SER A 31 -4.40 7.79 3.56
C SER A 31 -3.27 7.43 2.57
N LEU A 32 -3.26 6.20 2.06
CA LEU A 32 -2.24 5.67 1.16
C LEU A 32 -1.95 6.52 -0.09
N PRO A 33 -2.95 7.09 -0.80
CA PRO A 33 -2.70 7.87 -2.01
C PRO A 33 -1.78 9.07 -1.76
N ALA A 34 -1.98 9.77 -0.63
CA ALA A 34 -1.16 10.93 -0.27
C ALA A 34 0.28 10.50 0.05
N ILE A 35 0.45 9.44 0.86
CA ILE A 35 1.76 8.88 1.22
C ILE A 35 2.57 8.54 -0.03
N ILE A 36 1.97 7.82 -0.98
CA ILE A 36 2.64 7.40 -2.22
C ILE A 36 2.94 8.59 -3.13
N THR A 37 1.99 9.54 -3.26
CA THR A 37 2.19 10.74 -4.09
C THR A 37 3.32 11.61 -3.54
N GLU A 38 3.38 11.80 -2.22
CA GLU A 38 4.43 12.58 -1.55
C GLU A 38 5.79 11.90 -1.70
N ALA A 39 5.86 10.58 -1.52
CA ALA A 39 7.09 9.81 -1.74
C ALA A 39 7.58 9.92 -3.19
N GLY A 40 6.68 9.75 -4.16
CA GLY A 40 7.03 9.77 -5.58
C GLY A 40 7.37 11.16 -6.15
N ARG A 41 6.97 12.24 -5.47
CA ARG A 41 7.31 13.63 -5.85
C ARG A 41 8.49 14.22 -5.09
N ASN A 42 9.03 13.47 -4.13
CA ASN A 42 10.15 13.96 -3.36
C ASN A 42 11.41 13.99 -4.26
N PRO A 43 12.06 15.16 -4.45
CA PRO A 43 13.21 15.28 -5.34
C PRO A 43 14.45 14.50 -4.88
N ASP A 44 14.50 14.08 -3.62
CA ASP A 44 15.58 13.23 -3.08
C ASP A 44 15.33 11.74 -3.33
N VAL A 45 14.19 11.36 -3.88
CA VAL A 45 13.77 9.97 -4.10
C VAL A 45 13.89 9.61 -5.58
N ASN A 46 14.52 8.48 -5.87
CA ASN A 46 14.65 7.89 -7.20
C ASN A 46 13.80 6.62 -7.38
N CYS A 47 13.27 6.06 -6.29
CA CYS A 47 12.48 4.84 -6.27
C CYS A 47 11.62 4.78 -5.01
N VAL A 48 10.37 4.32 -5.13
CA VAL A 48 9.52 3.99 -3.99
C VAL A 48 9.52 2.48 -3.79
N LEU A 49 9.89 2.03 -2.60
CA LEU A 49 9.79 0.63 -2.18
C LEU A 49 8.57 0.48 -1.26
N ILE A 50 7.57 -0.28 -1.70
CA ILE A 50 6.43 -0.68 -0.87
C ILE A 50 6.69 -2.08 -0.34
N ARG A 51 6.75 -2.23 0.99
CA ARG A 51 6.87 -3.53 1.67
C ARG A 51 5.99 -3.58 2.90
N ALA A 52 6.00 -4.71 3.60
CA ALA A 52 5.23 -4.88 4.83
C ALA A 52 6.03 -5.62 5.90
N GLU A 53 5.60 -5.44 7.15
CA GLU A 53 6.01 -6.23 8.30
C GLU A 53 4.96 -7.29 8.65
N GLY A 54 5.35 -8.24 9.49
CA GLY A 54 4.42 -9.20 10.08
C GLY A 54 4.08 -10.38 9.16
N ARG A 55 2.82 -10.83 9.22
CA ARG A 55 2.43 -12.17 8.75
C ARG A 55 2.22 -12.30 7.25
N GLY A 56 2.26 -11.21 6.49
CA GLY A 56 2.16 -11.18 5.04
C GLY A 56 2.01 -9.75 4.54
N PHE A 57 2.03 -9.57 3.23
CA PHE A 57 2.04 -8.24 2.63
C PHE A 57 0.77 -7.43 2.91
N CYS A 58 -0.40 -7.95 2.52
CA CYS A 58 -1.68 -7.27 2.69
C CYS A 58 -2.83 -8.28 2.70
N GLY A 59 -3.60 -8.28 3.80
CA GLY A 59 -4.78 -9.12 4.00
C GLY A 59 -6.03 -8.59 3.28
N GLY A 60 -5.91 -7.46 2.57
CA GLY A 60 -6.99 -6.83 1.84
C GLY A 60 -7.76 -5.84 2.71
N VAL A 61 -9.09 -5.89 2.60
CA VAL A 61 -9.98 -4.97 3.30
C VAL A 61 -10.24 -5.44 4.73
N ASP A 62 -10.42 -4.52 5.67
CA ASP A 62 -10.91 -4.87 7.00
C ASP A 62 -12.37 -5.33 6.93
N ILE A 63 -12.57 -6.65 6.93
CA ILE A 63 -13.89 -7.29 6.89
C ILE A 63 -14.73 -6.91 8.10
N LYS A 64 -14.13 -6.65 9.27
CA LYS A 64 -14.88 -6.24 10.46
C LYS A 64 -15.48 -4.85 10.27
N GLU A 65 -14.74 -3.92 9.69
CA GLU A 65 -15.29 -2.61 9.31
C GLU A 65 -16.40 -2.78 8.28
N MET A 66 -16.20 -3.61 7.25
CA MET A 66 -17.22 -3.82 6.21
C MET A 66 -18.50 -4.47 6.74
N GLN A 67 -18.42 -5.30 7.78
CA GLN A 67 -19.58 -5.87 8.45
C GLN A 67 -20.30 -4.86 9.35
N ALA A 68 -19.56 -4.02 10.07
CA ALA A 68 -20.11 -3.01 10.97
C ALA A 68 -20.68 -1.78 10.23
N HIS A 69 -20.03 -1.41 9.11
CA HIS A 69 -20.29 -0.20 8.33
C HIS A 69 -20.26 -0.49 6.82
N PRO A 70 -21.21 -1.28 6.30
CA PRO A 70 -21.23 -1.68 4.89
C PRO A 70 -21.36 -0.50 3.91
N ASP A 71 -21.90 0.64 4.36
CA ASP A 71 -22.00 1.89 3.60
C ASP A 71 -20.62 2.48 3.23
N ARG A 72 -19.58 2.18 4.02
CA ARG A 72 -18.21 2.64 3.76
C ARG A 72 -17.53 1.96 2.58
N ILE A 73 -18.16 0.96 1.97
CA ILE A 73 -17.61 0.25 0.80
C ILE A 73 -17.22 1.21 -0.35
N THR A 74 -17.98 2.29 -0.53
CA THR A 74 -17.71 3.31 -1.56
C THR A 74 -16.45 4.12 -1.24
N LEU A 75 -16.26 4.49 0.03
CA LEU A 75 -15.07 5.19 0.51
C LEU A 75 -13.84 4.29 0.42
N LEU A 76 -13.97 3.04 0.87
CA LEU A 76 -12.91 2.04 0.79
C LEU A 76 -12.47 1.78 -0.65
N ASN A 77 -13.41 1.59 -1.58
CA ASN A 77 -13.10 1.35 -2.99
C ASN A 77 -12.49 2.60 -3.65
N ARG A 78 -12.92 3.80 -3.24
CA ARG A 78 -12.29 5.05 -3.66
C ARG A 78 -10.84 5.13 -3.20
N GLY A 79 -10.56 4.78 -1.94
CA GLY A 79 -9.20 4.70 -1.40
C GLY A 79 -8.32 3.75 -2.21
N ASN A 80 -8.80 2.51 -2.44
CA ASN A 80 -8.12 1.54 -3.30
C ASN A 80 -7.79 2.11 -4.69
N TYR A 81 -8.78 2.64 -5.40
CA TYR A 81 -8.58 3.23 -6.73
C TYR A 81 -7.53 4.36 -6.71
N LEU A 82 -7.63 5.28 -5.75
CA LEU A 82 -6.70 6.40 -5.63
C LEU A 82 -5.29 5.92 -5.28
N THR A 83 -5.15 4.88 -4.46
CA THR A 83 -3.85 4.27 -4.15
C THR A 83 -3.22 3.70 -5.41
N PHE A 84 -3.96 2.91 -6.19
CA PHE A 84 -3.43 2.31 -7.41
C PHE A 84 -3.08 3.37 -8.45
N LYS A 85 -3.91 4.43 -8.54
CA LYS A 85 -3.64 5.58 -9.39
C LYS A 85 -2.37 6.31 -8.95
N ALA A 86 -2.18 6.56 -7.65
CA ALA A 86 -0.99 7.23 -7.12
C ALA A 86 0.29 6.43 -7.41
N ILE A 87 0.23 5.11 -7.32
CA ILE A 87 1.34 4.23 -7.71
C ILE A 87 1.62 4.37 -9.21
N ARG A 88 0.58 4.28 -10.05
CA ARG A 88 0.71 4.36 -11.51
C ARG A 88 1.15 5.72 -12.04
N ASP A 89 0.80 6.79 -11.34
CA ASP A 89 1.15 8.17 -11.69
C ASP A 89 2.45 8.63 -11.03
N ALA A 90 3.13 7.77 -10.25
CA ALA A 90 4.37 8.14 -9.59
C ALA A 90 5.43 8.57 -10.62
N GLU A 91 6.18 9.63 -10.30
CA GLU A 91 7.20 10.20 -11.20
C GLU A 91 8.51 9.40 -11.16
N VAL A 92 8.60 8.41 -10.26
CA VAL A 92 9.72 7.50 -10.06
C VAL A 92 9.21 6.06 -10.01
N PRO A 93 10.05 5.06 -10.34
CA PRO A 93 9.64 3.65 -10.28
C PRO A 93 9.13 3.24 -8.90
N VAL A 94 8.08 2.44 -8.88
CA VAL A 94 7.53 1.81 -7.68
C VAL A 94 7.77 0.31 -7.70
N VAL A 95 8.45 -0.19 -6.65
CA VAL A 95 8.72 -1.61 -6.45
C VAL A 95 7.90 -2.11 -5.27
N SER A 96 7.14 -3.20 -5.47
CA SER A 96 6.49 -3.91 -4.37
C SER A 96 7.33 -5.13 -3.98
N ALA A 97 7.82 -5.16 -2.74
CA ALA A 97 8.44 -6.33 -2.13
C ALA A 97 7.41 -7.05 -1.26
N VAL A 98 6.95 -8.21 -1.71
CA VAL A 98 5.80 -8.92 -1.12
C VAL A 98 6.21 -10.29 -0.58
N HIS A 99 5.53 -10.70 0.50
CA HIS A 99 5.73 -12.00 1.13
C HIS A 99 4.40 -12.58 1.59
N LYS A 100 4.31 -13.92 1.57
CA LYS A 100 3.13 -14.67 2.00
C LYS A 100 1.87 -14.23 1.27
N PHE A 101 0.87 -13.75 2.00
CA PHE A 101 -0.42 -13.42 1.40
C PHE A 101 -0.44 -11.99 0.82
N VAL A 102 -0.93 -11.90 -0.42
CA VAL A 102 -1.24 -10.67 -1.16
C VAL A 102 -2.70 -10.76 -1.59
N ILE A 103 -3.61 -10.13 -0.86
CA ILE A 103 -5.06 -10.35 -1.01
C ILE A 103 -5.78 -9.05 -1.35
N GLY A 104 -6.75 -9.13 -2.27
CA GLY A 104 -7.66 -8.02 -2.58
C GLY A 104 -6.92 -6.77 -3.02
N GLY A 105 -7.04 -5.68 -2.25
CA GLY A 105 -6.34 -4.43 -2.53
C GLY A 105 -4.82 -4.57 -2.61
N GLY A 106 -4.22 -5.54 -1.92
CA GLY A 106 -2.78 -5.87 -2.06
C GLY A 106 -2.40 -6.31 -3.48
N ILE A 107 -3.28 -7.06 -4.16
CA ILE A 107 -3.09 -7.44 -5.58
C ILE A 107 -3.18 -6.21 -6.46
N GLY A 108 -4.09 -5.28 -6.15
CA GLY A 108 -4.22 -4.00 -6.83
C GLY A 108 -2.96 -3.12 -6.70
N ILE A 109 -2.37 -3.06 -5.50
CA ILE A 109 -1.08 -2.40 -5.27
C ILE A 109 0.00 -3.03 -6.17
N CYS A 110 0.13 -4.36 -6.14
CA CYS A 110 1.14 -5.05 -6.95
C CYS A 110 0.93 -4.83 -8.46
N GLY A 111 -0.31 -4.94 -8.94
CA GLY A 111 -0.63 -4.74 -10.35
C GLY A 111 -0.51 -3.28 -10.82
N ALA A 112 -0.44 -2.33 -9.88
CA ALA A 112 -0.19 -0.93 -10.17
C ALA A 112 1.32 -0.61 -10.23
N SER A 113 2.14 -1.34 -9.46
CA SER A 113 3.59 -1.16 -9.38
C SER A 113 4.33 -1.51 -10.67
N ASP A 114 5.50 -0.90 -10.87
CA ASP A 114 6.36 -1.15 -12.04
C ASP A 114 7.09 -2.49 -11.95
N THR A 115 7.43 -2.92 -10.73
CA THR A 115 8.10 -4.21 -10.48
C THR A 115 7.59 -4.83 -9.18
N ILE A 116 7.46 -6.14 -9.20
CA ILE A 116 7.08 -6.95 -8.03
C ILE A 116 8.20 -7.94 -7.77
N ILE A 117 8.69 -7.98 -6.54
CA ILE A 117 9.60 -9.00 -6.04
C ILE A 117 8.85 -9.77 -4.96
N ALA A 118 8.63 -11.06 -5.20
CA ALA A 118 7.97 -11.94 -4.25
C ALA A 118 9.00 -12.81 -3.54
N ALA A 119 8.82 -13.00 -2.24
CA ALA A 119 9.45 -14.09 -1.50
C ALA A 119 8.97 -15.46 -2.03
N ASP A 120 9.64 -16.53 -1.64
CA ASP A 120 9.31 -17.90 -2.01
C ASP A 120 8.15 -18.50 -1.17
N ASP A 121 7.59 -17.72 -0.24
CA ASP A 121 6.58 -18.09 0.76
C ASP A 121 5.17 -17.51 0.55
#